data_AF-A0A8T0GIA8-F1
#
_entry.id   AF-A0A8T0GIA8-F1
#
_cell.length_a   1.000
_cell.length_b   1.000
_cell.length_c   1.000
_cell.angle_alpha   90.00
_cell.angle_beta   90.00
_cell.angle_gamma   90.00
#
_symmetry.space_group_name_H-M   'P 1'
#
loop_
_entity.id
_entity.type
_entity.pdbx_description
1 polymer ?
#
loop_
_entity_poly.entity_id
_entity_poly.type
_entity_poly.pdbx_seq_one_letter_code
_entity_poly.pdbx_strand_id
1 'polypeptide(L)'
;MGEFDSGLWSALPPDIWERVLACLPERALCRFRSVCKGWRSLIANSSFRELRGELHQKESTVMVTNGHKVVAFYERDENKWSVIDVLFLRAAFAAIGVKNYKIEAAEGSLLAVWSASKNEKVKAVVICNPVAKTWRYLPPMVIHMAIRTVVHMVVDSETSALRMFVLGFENHTATEPLFQIYDSVLDSWRLCSYPSRIFQSSRPLSGLLYNGTFHALFYDIVAQNHVLMAYNMGEDVWADVRVHFPRFFVTGQLLVAKSRLYLVTPCKETGGQPSRYVLNLDISEVQIPAGLCTRVTELPSSVFNLLFGSSHRVSLDSWVTMVFDQSICFVSYVGQAVVHDEVADQWQPMVPYSIGKGGQLFGSSFTIDVCMPV
;
A
#
# COMPACT_ATOMS: atom_id res chain seq x y z
N MET A 1 -45.06 -12.93 5.17
CA MET A 1 -44.07 -12.27 6.02
C MET A 1 -44.24 -12.84 7.41
N GLY A 2 -43.31 -13.65 7.90
CA GLY A 2 -43.35 -14.12 9.29
C GLY A 2 -43.07 -12.94 10.20
N GLU A 3 -43.98 -12.64 11.11
CA GLU A 3 -43.72 -11.68 12.19
C GLU A 3 -42.54 -12.21 13.01
N PHE A 4 -41.51 -11.39 13.15
CA PHE A 4 -40.39 -11.68 14.04
C PHE A 4 -40.89 -11.60 15.49
N ASP A 5 -40.90 -12.73 16.21
CA ASP A 5 -41.28 -12.79 17.63
C ASP A 5 -40.23 -12.06 18.48
N SER A 6 -40.55 -10.82 18.87
CA SER A 6 -39.66 -9.96 19.65
C SER A 6 -39.24 -10.57 21.00
N GLY A 7 -40.06 -11.47 21.57
CA GLY A 7 -39.74 -12.19 22.80
C GLY A 7 -38.62 -13.22 22.62
N LEU A 8 -38.61 -13.95 21.49
CA LEU A 8 -37.61 -14.96 21.19
C LEU A 8 -36.22 -14.33 20.93
N TRP A 9 -36.18 -13.25 20.14
CA TRP A 9 -34.92 -12.59 19.78
C TRP A 9 -34.30 -11.79 20.93
N SER A 10 -35.12 -11.21 21.80
CA SER A 10 -34.62 -10.51 23.00
C SER A 10 -34.10 -11.45 24.08
N ALA A 11 -34.47 -12.73 24.05
CA ALA A 11 -34.01 -13.77 24.97
C ALA A 11 -32.74 -14.52 24.50
N LEU A 12 -32.22 -14.19 23.31
CA LEU A 12 -31.01 -14.85 22.80
C LEU A 12 -29.80 -14.54 23.70
N PRO A 13 -29.01 -15.58 24.04
CA PRO A 13 -27.76 -15.40 24.78
C PRO A 13 -26.79 -14.44 24.07
N PRO A 14 -26.01 -13.62 24.80
CA PRO A 14 -25.08 -12.66 24.21
C PRO A 14 -24.07 -13.27 23.24
N ASP A 15 -23.56 -14.46 23.55
CA ASP A 15 -22.60 -15.22 22.72
C ASP A 15 -23.17 -15.59 21.35
N ILE A 16 -24.47 -15.87 21.27
CA ILE A 16 -25.14 -16.13 19.99
C ILE A 16 -25.21 -14.85 19.16
N TRP A 17 -25.53 -13.71 19.78
CA TRP A 17 -25.50 -12.42 19.08
C TRP A 17 -24.10 -12.09 18.57
N GLU A 18 -23.05 -12.29 19.37
CA GLU A 18 -21.68 -12.07 18.95
C GLU A 18 -21.31 -12.90 17.71
N ARG A 19 -21.65 -14.19 17.70
CA ARG A 19 -21.40 -15.06 16.54
C ARG A 19 -22.20 -14.65 15.31
N VAL A 20 -23.47 -14.27 15.48
CA VAL A 20 -24.30 -13.76 14.37
C VAL A 20 -23.64 -12.56 13.71
N LEU A 21 -23.09 -11.64 14.50
CA LEU A 21 -22.41 -10.46 13.97
C LEU A 21 -21.06 -10.74 13.37
N ALA A 22 -20.29 -11.66 13.95
CA ALA A 22 -19.02 -12.07 13.39
C ALA A 22 -19.20 -12.57 11.94
N CYS A 23 -20.34 -13.22 11.63
CA CYS A 23 -20.66 -13.69 10.28
C CYS A 23 -21.15 -12.60 9.30
N LEU A 24 -21.42 -11.37 9.76
CA LEU A 24 -21.95 -10.32 8.90
C LEU A 24 -20.88 -9.70 7.98
N PRO A 25 -21.26 -9.28 6.77
CA PRO A 25 -20.41 -8.45 5.92
C PRO A 25 -20.07 -7.11 6.57
N GLU A 26 -18.93 -6.54 6.18
CA GLU A 26 -18.38 -5.27 6.71
C GLU A 26 -19.39 -4.11 6.66
N ARG A 27 -20.14 -3.99 5.56
CA ARG A 27 -21.18 -2.95 5.40
C ARG A 27 -22.27 -3.04 6.46
N ALA A 28 -22.67 -4.26 6.85
CA ALA A 28 -23.68 -4.46 7.87
C ALA A 28 -23.11 -4.12 9.25
N LEU A 29 -21.90 -4.58 9.56
CA LEU A 29 -21.23 -4.24 10.82
C LEU A 29 -21.05 -2.73 11.01
N CYS A 30 -20.66 -1.99 9.96
CA CYS A 30 -20.63 -0.53 9.97
C CYS A 30 -21.95 0.10 10.42
N ARG A 31 -23.10 -0.44 9.95
CA ARG A 31 -24.43 0.03 10.36
C ARG A 31 -24.71 -0.32 11.82
N PHE A 32 -24.42 -1.55 12.24
CA PHE A 32 -24.62 -2.00 13.63
C PHE A 32 -23.84 -1.17 14.66
N ARG A 33 -22.61 -0.73 14.33
CA ARG A 33 -21.83 0.22 15.19
C ARG A 33 -22.56 1.54 15.47
N SER A 34 -23.50 1.91 14.62
CA SER A 34 -24.26 3.16 14.73
C SER A 34 -25.60 2.99 15.46
N VAL A 35 -26.01 1.76 15.78
CA VAL A 35 -27.30 1.46 16.41
C VAL A 35 -27.26 1.73 17.91
N CYS A 36 -26.27 1.18 18.64
CA CYS A 36 -26.14 1.40 20.08
C CYS A 36 -24.69 1.27 20.57
N LYS A 37 -24.40 1.80 21.77
CA LYS A 37 -23.06 1.79 22.39
C LYS A 37 -22.52 0.37 22.62
N GLY A 38 -23.39 -0.59 22.95
CA GLY A 38 -23.02 -2.00 23.13
C GLY A 38 -22.45 -2.61 21.87
N TRP A 39 -23.17 -2.53 20.74
CA TRP A 39 -22.71 -2.99 19.43
C TRP A 39 -21.42 -2.29 18.99
N ARG A 40 -21.32 -0.98 19.20
CA ARG A 40 -20.10 -0.23 18.91
C ARG A 40 -18.91 -0.73 19.72
N SER A 41 -19.10 -1.01 21.01
CA SER A 41 -18.06 -1.52 21.90
C SER A 41 -17.66 -2.94 21.55
N LEU A 42 -18.63 -3.79 21.24
CA LEU A 42 -18.41 -5.19 20.84
C LEU A 42 -17.55 -5.26 19.58
N ILE A 43 -17.91 -4.49 18.55
CA ILE A 43 -17.19 -4.49 17.26
C ILE A 43 -15.77 -3.90 17.37
N ALA A 44 -15.50 -3.12 18.43
CA ALA A 44 -14.16 -2.61 18.72
C ALA A 44 -13.32 -3.55 19.62
N ASN A 45 -13.89 -4.65 20.10
CA ASN A 45 -13.22 -5.59 21.00
C ASN A 45 -12.30 -6.54 20.23
N SER A 46 -11.11 -6.81 20.77
CA SER A 46 -10.17 -7.78 20.20
C SER A 46 -10.74 -9.20 20.13
N SER A 47 -11.47 -9.65 21.16
CA SER A 47 -12.05 -11.00 21.18
C SER A 47 -13.09 -11.21 20.07
N PHE A 48 -13.89 -10.17 19.78
CA PHE A 48 -14.85 -10.19 18.68
C PHE A 48 -14.14 -10.24 17.32
N ARG A 49 -13.04 -9.52 17.17
CA ARG A 49 -12.22 -9.52 15.95
C ARG A 49 -11.54 -10.87 15.73
N GLU A 50 -11.04 -11.52 16.79
CA GLU A 50 -10.48 -12.86 16.74
C GLU A 50 -11.54 -13.88 16.29
N LEU A 51 -12.69 -13.89 16.97
CA LEU A 51 -13.85 -14.71 16.59
C LEU A 51 -14.24 -14.49 15.11
N ARG A 52 -14.19 -13.25 14.65
CA ARG A 52 -14.47 -12.93 13.26
C ARG A 52 -13.39 -13.41 12.31
N GLY A 53 -12.12 -13.36 12.68
CA GLY A 53 -11.04 -13.95 11.89
C GLY A 53 -11.21 -15.46 11.69
N GLU A 54 -11.79 -16.15 12.68
CA GLU A 54 -12.11 -17.58 12.59
C GLU A 54 -13.34 -17.86 11.71
N LEU A 55 -14.40 -17.05 11.83
CA LEU A 55 -15.68 -17.30 11.17
C LEU A 55 -15.81 -16.67 9.79
N HIS A 56 -15.07 -15.60 9.52
CA HIS A 56 -15.16 -14.82 8.30
C HIS A 56 -13.75 -14.52 7.80
N GLN A 57 -13.31 -15.33 6.83
CA GLN A 57 -12.04 -15.07 6.15
C GLN A 57 -12.13 -13.72 5.44
N LYS A 58 -11.21 -12.82 5.80
CA LYS A 58 -11.13 -11.50 5.19
C LYS A 58 -10.57 -11.64 3.78
N GLU A 59 -11.31 -11.17 2.80
CA GLU A 59 -10.83 -11.15 1.43
C GLU A 59 -9.87 -9.99 1.19
N SER A 60 -8.74 -10.29 0.54
CA SER A 60 -7.87 -9.25 0.01
C SER A 60 -8.58 -8.57 -1.16
N THR A 61 -8.45 -7.25 -1.20
CA THR A 61 -8.81 -6.42 -2.34
C THR A 61 -7.66 -5.51 -2.71
N VAL A 62 -7.91 -4.64 -3.68
CA VAL A 62 -7.03 -3.56 -4.10
C VAL A 62 -7.71 -2.23 -3.86
N MET A 63 -6.89 -1.24 -3.50
CA MET A 63 -7.32 0.14 -3.43
C MET A 63 -6.51 1.03 -4.37
N VAL A 64 -7.16 2.06 -4.89
CA VAL A 64 -6.52 3.12 -5.67
C VAL A 64 -7.02 4.49 -5.24
N THR A 65 -6.13 5.46 -5.32
CA THR A 65 -6.41 6.87 -5.09
C THR A 65 -5.51 7.72 -5.97
N ASN A 66 -5.93 8.93 -6.30
CA ASN A 66 -5.13 9.88 -7.05
C ASN A 66 -4.70 11.06 -6.18
N GLY A 67 -4.04 10.79 -5.04
CA GLY A 67 -3.58 11.81 -4.10
C GLY A 67 -4.69 12.67 -3.48
N HIS A 68 -5.96 12.27 -3.61
CA HIS A 68 -7.15 13.01 -3.20
C HIS A 68 -7.77 12.45 -1.92
N LYS A 69 -8.85 13.08 -1.45
CA LYS A 69 -9.62 12.72 -0.24
C LYS A 69 -10.56 11.54 -0.44
N VAL A 70 -10.27 10.66 -1.39
CA VAL A 70 -11.16 9.59 -1.82
C VAL A 70 -10.32 8.34 -2.08
N VAL A 71 -10.78 7.20 -1.59
CA VAL A 71 -10.18 5.88 -1.82
C VAL A 71 -11.20 5.02 -2.51
N ALA A 72 -10.83 4.51 -3.69
CA ALA A 72 -11.61 3.51 -4.39
C ALA A 72 -11.04 2.14 -4.06
N PHE A 73 -11.91 1.17 -3.81
CA PHE A 73 -11.52 -0.22 -3.61
C PHE A 73 -12.40 -1.11 -4.48
N TYR A 74 -11.84 -2.24 -4.90
CA TYR A 74 -12.51 -3.17 -5.78
C TYR A 74 -13.37 -4.15 -4.97
N GLU A 75 -14.56 -4.45 -5.45
CA GLU A 75 -15.45 -5.48 -4.89
C GLU A 75 -15.61 -6.59 -5.91
N ARG A 76 -15.04 -7.75 -5.57
CA ARG A 76 -15.00 -8.92 -6.44
C ARG A 76 -16.39 -9.41 -6.82
N ASP A 77 -17.22 -9.68 -5.82
CA ASP A 77 -18.54 -10.31 -6.01
C ASP A 77 -19.44 -9.51 -6.94
N GLU A 78 -19.32 -8.19 -6.89
CA GLU A 78 -20.12 -7.27 -7.69
C GLU A 78 -19.36 -6.77 -8.94
N ASN A 79 -18.10 -7.19 -9.13
CA ASN A 79 -17.17 -6.69 -10.16
C ASN A 79 -17.24 -5.16 -10.33
N LYS A 80 -17.13 -4.43 -9.21
CA LYS A 80 -17.33 -2.97 -9.20
C LYS A 80 -16.31 -2.28 -8.32
N TRP A 81 -16.16 -0.98 -8.57
CA TRP A 81 -15.41 -0.10 -7.68
C TRP A 81 -16.36 0.62 -6.74
N SER A 82 -16.07 0.49 -5.45
CA SER A 82 -16.72 1.27 -4.40
C SER A 82 -15.79 2.32 -3.85
N VAL A 83 -16.37 3.36 -3.28
CA VAL A 83 -15.65 4.57 -2.94
C VAL A 83 -15.91 4.94 -1.49
N ILE A 84 -14.85 5.21 -0.72
CA ILE A 84 -14.90 5.81 0.60
C ILE A 84 -14.28 7.21 0.53
N ASP A 85 -15.03 8.21 1.00
CA ASP A 85 -14.47 9.53 1.26
C ASP A 85 -13.68 9.52 2.58
N VAL A 86 -12.53 10.17 2.58
CA VAL A 86 -11.71 10.44 3.78
C VAL A 86 -11.77 11.92 4.19
N LEU A 87 -12.83 12.63 3.82
CA LEU A 87 -13.13 14.02 4.21
C LEU A 87 -13.26 14.17 5.73
N PHE A 88 -13.58 13.11 6.47
CA PHE A 88 -13.58 13.15 7.93
C PHE A 88 -12.19 13.54 8.50
N LEU A 89 -11.09 13.27 7.77
CA LEU A 89 -9.74 13.72 8.13
C LEU A 89 -9.52 15.22 7.91
N ARG A 90 -10.38 15.90 7.15
CA ARG A 90 -10.27 17.34 6.91
C ARG A 90 -10.32 18.12 8.23
N ALA A 91 -11.21 17.74 9.14
CA ALA A 91 -11.31 18.39 10.45
C ALA A 91 -10.03 18.16 11.27
N ALA A 92 -9.50 16.94 11.26
CA ALA A 92 -8.25 16.60 11.94
C ALA A 92 -7.08 17.45 11.44
N PHE A 93 -6.84 17.51 10.13
CA PHE A 93 -5.74 18.32 9.59
C PHE A 93 -5.98 19.83 9.75
N ALA A 94 -7.21 20.30 9.60
CA ALA A 94 -7.53 21.72 9.79
C ALA A 94 -7.29 22.20 11.24
N ALA A 95 -7.53 21.33 12.23
CA ALA A 95 -7.30 21.64 13.65
C ALA A 95 -5.83 21.97 13.97
N ILE A 96 -4.90 21.45 13.18
CA ILE A 96 -3.45 21.70 13.29
C ILE A 96 -2.94 22.62 12.17
N GLY A 97 -3.83 23.31 11.46
CA GLY A 97 -3.48 24.28 10.42
C GLY A 97 -2.98 23.69 9.10
N VAL A 98 -3.15 22.38 8.87
CA VAL A 98 -2.76 21.71 7.63
C VAL A 98 -3.93 21.72 6.64
N LYS A 99 -3.70 22.23 5.42
CA LYS A 99 -4.74 22.31 4.38
C LYS A 99 -4.69 21.12 3.41
N ASN A 100 -3.48 20.69 3.09
CA ASN A 100 -3.25 19.64 2.09
C ASN A 100 -2.64 18.42 2.75
N TYR A 101 -3.21 17.25 2.47
CA TYR A 101 -2.71 15.96 2.92
C TYR A 101 -2.91 14.91 1.82
N LYS A 102 -2.09 13.86 1.83
CA LYS A 102 -2.15 12.76 0.87
C LYS A 102 -1.91 11.42 1.56
N ILE A 103 -2.48 10.37 0.99
CA ILE A 103 -2.20 8.99 1.37
C ILE A 103 -0.83 8.62 0.81
N GLU A 104 0.05 8.06 1.64
CA GLU A 104 1.41 7.67 1.26
C GLU A 104 1.64 6.16 1.37
N ALA A 105 0.87 5.48 2.23
CA ALA A 105 0.91 4.04 2.37
C ALA A 105 -0.46 3.49 2.79
N ALA A 106 -0.66 2.21 2.53
CA ALA A 106 -1.82 1.46 2.98
C ALA A 106 -1.44 0.00 3.15
N GLU A 107 -1.94 -0.61 4.21
CA GLU A 107 -1.73 -2.02 4.52
C GLU A 107 -2.88 -2.54 5.39
N GLY A 108 -3.34 -3.76 5.12
CA GLY A 108 -4.54 -4.31 5.73
C GLY A 108 -5.71 -3.35 5.51
N SER A 109 -6.30 -2.84 6.60
CA SER A 109 -7.42 -1.88 6.55
C SER A 109 -7.05 -0.46 6.96
N LEU A 110 -5.76 -0.16 7.00
CA LEU A 110 -5.24 1.11 7.49
C LEU A 110 -4.58 1.90 6.38
N LEU A 111 -4.75 3.22 6.45
CA LEU A 111 -4.09 4.20 5.60
C LEU A 111 -3.14 5.03 6.45
N ALA A 112 -1.99 5.37 5.89
CA ALA A 112 -1.08 6.33 6.47
C ALA A 112 -1.08 7.60 5.62
N VAL A 113 -1.48 8.72 6.25
CA VAL A 113 -1.80 9.99 5.60
C VAL A 113 -0.88 11.09 6.12
N TRP A 114 -0.19 11.78 5.22
CA TRP A 114 0.75 12.85 5.55
C TRP A 114 0.23 14.20 5.10
N SER A 115 0.64 15.26 5.81
CA SER A 115 0.63 16.62 5.26
C SER A 115 1.40 16.67 3.93
N ALA A 116 0.79 17.21 2.88
CA ALA A 116 1.29 17.12 1.50
C ALA A 116 2.03 18.37 1.02
N SER A 117 1.82 19.54 1.63
CA SER A 117 2.36 20.80 1.13
C SER A 117 3.69 21.19 1.78
N LYS A 118 4.63 21.67 0.96
CA LYS A 118 5.94 22.17 1.40
C LYS A 118 5.80 23.34 2.37
N ASN A 119 4.81 24.20 2.13
CA ASN A 119 4.57 25.43 2.90
C ASN A 119 3.82 25.19 4.22
N GLU A 120 3.40 23.97 4.51
CA GLU A 120 2.73 23.67 5.78
C GLU A 120 3.72 23.81 6.93
N LYS A 121 3.42 24.66 7.91
CA LYS A 121 4.26 24.87 9.09
C LYS A 121 4.24 23.65 10.02
N VAL A 122 3.11 22.95 10.08
CA VAL A 122 2.94 21.74 10.88
C VAL A 122 3.02 20.54 9.95
N LYS A 123 3.78 19.54 10.36
CA LYS A 123 3.96 18.28 9.65
C LYS A 123 3.39 17.19 10.54
N ALA A 124 2.39 16.49 10.03
CA ALA A 124 1.66 15.50 10.79
C ALA A 124 1.43 14.26 9.95
N VAL A 125 1.41 13.13 10.65
CA VAL A 125 1.06 11.82 10.12
C VAL A 125 -0.17 11.35 10.87
N VAL A 126 -1.14 10.87 10.11
CA VAL A 126 -2.37 10.27 10.65
C VAL A 126 -2.44 8.85 10.13
N ILE A 127 -2.65 7.90 11.04
CA ILE A 127 -3.15 6.57 10.66
C ILE A 127 -4.68 6.64 10.71
N CYS A 128 -5.35 6.07 9.72
CA CYS A 128 -6.79 5.96 9.73
C CYS A 128 -7.29 4.62 9.20
N ASN A 129 -8.41 4.18 9.77
CA ASN A 129 -9.24 3.15 9.18
C ASN A 129 -10.38 3.86 8.42
N PRO A 130 -10.36 3.89 7.08
CA PRO A 130 -11.35 4.60 6.29
C PRO A 130 -12.73 3.95 6.38
N VAL A 131 -12.80 2.63 6.61
CA VAL A 131 -14.04 1.86 6.77
C VAL A 131 -14.69 2.21 8.11
N ALA A 132 -13.90 2.18 9.18
CA ALA A 132 -14.37 2.46 10.52
C ALA A 132 -14.54 3.96 10.82
N LYS A 133 -14.00 4.83 9.96
CA LYS A 133 -13.89 6.28 10.11
C LYS A 133 -13.22 6.70 11.43
N THR A 134 -12.27 5.90 11.88
CA THR A 134 -11.42 6.16 13.04
C THR A 134 -10.03 6.59 12.57
N TRP A 135 -9.37 7.41 13.38
CA TRP A 135 -8.07 7.96 13.04
C TRP A 135 -7.33 8.38 14.31
N ARG A 136 -6.00 8.45 14.26
CA ARG A 136 -5.15 9.07 15.30
C ARG A 136 -3.93 9.75 14.70
N TYR A 137 -3.42 10.75 15.39
CA TYR A 137 -2.10 11.30 15.06
C TYR A 137 -1.01 10.34 15.52
N LEU A 138 0.06 10.26 14.73
CA LEU A 138 1.29 9.66 15.17
C LEU A 138 2.19 10.69 15.85
N PRO A 139 3.14 10.23 16.70
CA PRO A 139 4.21 11.08 17.20
C PRO A 139 5.00 11.73 16.05
N PRO A 140 5.66 12.88 16.31
CA PRO A 140 6.56 13.50 15.35
C PRO A 140 7.71 12.54 14.96
N MET A 141 8.11 12.60 13.70
CA MET A 141 9.35 11.95 13.23
C MET A 141 10.56 12.51 13.98
N VAL A 142 11.60 11.70 14.15
CA VAL A 142 12.87 12.12 14.78
C VAL A 142 13.48 13.28 14.00
N ILE A 143 13.51 13.14 12.67
CA ILE A 143 13.92 14.19 11.74
C ILE A 143 12.81 14.38 10.71
N HIS A 144 12.45 15.62 10.43
CA HIS A 144 11.48 15.91 9.39
C HIS A 144 12.02 15.54 8.00
N MET A 145 11.27 14.73 7.24
CA MET A 145 11.62 14.38 5.86
C MET A 145 10.87 15.27 4.86
N ALA A 146 11.60 16.18 4.21
CA ALA A 146 11.08 17.04 3.16
C ALA A 146 10.70 16.27 1.88
N ILE A 147 11.39 15.17 1.59
CA ILE A 147 11.08 14.26 0.48
C ILE A 147 10.95 12.85 1.04
N ARG A 148 9.83 12.18 0.76
CA ARG A 148 9.64 10.75 1.04
C ARG A 148 9.61 10.03 -0.30
N THR A 149 10.46 9.04 -0.46
CA THR A 149 10.61 8.28 -1.72
C THR A 149 10.00 6.89 -1.62
N VAL A 150 10.20 6.22 -0.48
CA VAL A 150 9.57 4.94 -0.17
C VAL A 150 8.87 5.10 1.18
N VAL A 151 7.60 4.73 1.22
CA VAL A 151 6.82 4.58 2.45
C VAL A 151 6.20 3.20 2.38
N HIS A 152 6.78 2.25 3.10
CA HIS A 152 6.23 0.91 3.18
C HIS A 152 5.62 0.69 4.56
N MET A 153 4.42 0.15 4.61
CA MET A 153 3.68 -0.09 5.83
C MET A 153 3.42 -1.58 5.96
N VAL A 154 3.53 -2.11 7.17
CA VAL A 154 3.24 -3.50 7.51
C VAL A 154 2.34 -3.51 8.74
N VAL A 155 1.30 -4.33 8.69
CA VAL A 155 0.40 -4.56 9.82
C VAL A 155 0.44 -6.05 10.15
N ASP A 156 0.79 -6.36 11.38
CA ASP A 156 0.75 -7.72 11.89
C ASP A 156 -0.71 -8.18 12.06
N SER A 157 -1.06 -9.30 11.43
CA SER A 157 -2.45 -9.78 11.37
C SER A 157 -2.99 -10.23 12.73
N GLU A 158 -2.13 -10.67 13.65
CA GLU A 158 -2.51 -11.21 14.95
C GLU A 158 -2.60 -10.09 15.99
N THR A 159 -1.53 -9.31 16.11
CA THR A 159 -1.36 -8.28 17.15
C THR A 159 -1.91 -6.92 16.72
N SER A 160 -2.12 -6.69 15.42
CA SER A 160 -2.40 -5.37 14.84
C SER A 160 -1.27 -4.35 15.06
N ALA A 161 -0.08 -4.81 15.43
CA ALA A 161 1.10 -3.98 15.49
C ALA A 161 1.43 -3.47 14.08
N LEU A 162 1.59 -2.16 13.96
CA LEU A 162 1.89 -1.47 12.72
C LEU A 162 3.34 -1.01 12.76
N ARG A 163 4.06 -1.24 11.65
CA ARG A 163 5.35 -0.62 11.40
C ARG A 163 5.36 0.10 10.07
N MET A 164 6.12 1.19 10.00
CA MET A 164 6.35 1.91 8.74
C MET A 164 7.83 2.12 8.52
N PHE A 165 8.29 1.85 7.30
CA PHE A 165 9.64 2.04 6.83
C PHE A 165 9.65 3.21 5.85
N VAL A 166 10.38 4.27 6.20
CA VAL A 166 10.38 5.51 5.43
C VAL A 166 11.79 5.82 4.98
N LEU A 167 12.03 5.75 3.67
CA LEU A 167 13.25 6.24 3.03
C LEU A 167 12.98 7.55 2.31
N GLY A 168 13.86 8.52 2.52
CA GLY A 168 13.69 9.84 1.95
C GLY A 168 14.88 10.73 2.19
N PHE A 169 14.62 12.03 2.21
CA PHE A 169 15.63 13.06 2.40
C PHE A 169 15.12 14.13 3.36
N GLU A 170 16.03 14.62 4.21
CA GLU A 170 15.75 15.72 5.14
C GLU A 170 15.36 16.98 4.39
N ASN A 171 16.09 17.28 3.31
CA ASN A 171 15.98 18.52 2.55
C ASN A 171 15.41 18.31 1.14
N HIS A 172 15.03 19.42 0.50
CA HIS A 172 14.48 19.40 -0.86
C HIS A 172 15.52 19.22 -1.96
N THR A 173 16.81 19.30 -1.63
CA THR A 173 17.93 19.08 -2.57
C THR A 173 18.29 17.61 -2.71
N ALA A 174 17.68 16.73 -1.90
CA ALA A 174 17.93 15.29 -1.90
C ALA A 174 19.41 14.94 -1.62
N THR A 175 20.06 15.68 -0.73
CA THR A 175 21.49 15.49 -0.38
C THR A 175 21.70 14.84 0.99
N GLU A 176 20.69 14.87 1.85
CA GLU A 176 20.73 14.33 3.21
C GLU A 176 19.75 13.16 3.31
N PRO A 177 20.16 11.94 2.92
CA PRO A 177 19.28 10.78 2.93
C PRO A 177 18.99 10.33 4.36
N LEU A 178 17.75 9.91 4.59
CA LEU A 178 17.28 9.44 5.90
C LEU A 178 16.53 8.12 5.77
N PHE A 179 16.66 7.29 6.79
CA PHE A 179 15.84 6.11 7.00
C PHE A 179 15.24 6.14 8.41
N GLN A 180 13.93 6.14 8.50
CA GLN A 180 13.23 6.11 9.79
C GLN A 180 12.19 4.99 9.82
N ILE A 181 12.06 4.37 10.98
CA ILE A 181 11.07 3.34 11.24
C ILE A 181 10.14 3.81 12.34
N TYR A 182 8.84 3.73 12.09
CA TYR A 182 7.82 3.86 13.14
C TYR A 182 7.43 2.48 13.65
N ASP A 183 7.29 2.33 14.96
CA ASP A 183 6.74 1.14 15.60
C ASP A 183 5.55 1.54 16.49
N SER A 184 4.38 0.94 16.24
CA SER A 184 3.16 1.29 16.96
C SER A 184 3.10 0.75 18.38
N VAL A 185 3.87 -0.29 18.72
CA VAL A 185 3.94 -0.83 20.08
C VAL A 185 4.70 0.13 20.97
N LEU A 186 5.78 0.71 20.43
CA LEU A 186 6.56 1.74 21.10
C LEU A 186 6.00 3.16 20.91
N ASP A 187 4.99 3.31 20.06
CA ASP A 187 4.40 4.58 19.62
C ASP A 187 5.46 5.66 19.38
N SER A 188 6.50 5.33 18.61
CA SER A 188 7.64 6.21 18.39
C SER A 188 8.36 5.95 17.07
N TRP A 189 9.05 6.99 16.60
CA TRP A 189 9.94 6.91 15.45
C TRP A 189 11.38 6.68 15.91
N ARG A 190 12.10 5.85 15.15
CA ARG A 190 13.54 5.63 15.31
C ARG A 190 14.26 6.04 14.04
N LEU A 191 15.29 6.87 14.19
CA LEU A 191 16.26 7.11 13.14
C LEU A 191 17.18 5.89 13.05
N CYS A 192 17.28 5.34 11.84
CA CYS A 192 18.02 4.11 11.57
C CYS A 192 19.19 4.42 10.64
N SER A 193 20.18 3.53 10.63
CA SER A 193 21.33 3.66 9.74
C SER A 193 20.88 3.66 8.28
N TYR A 194 21.49 4.52 7.45
CA TYR A 194 21.30 4.53 6.00
C TYR A 194 22.44 3.75 5.33
N PRO A 195 22.21 3.01 4.23
CA PRO A 195 23.26 2.20 3.60
C PRO A 195 24.47 3.04 3.16
N SER A 196 25.61 2.83 3.84
CA SER A 196 26.85 3.61 3.68
C SER A 196 27.52 3.46 2.32
N ARG A 197 27.37 2.30 1.67
CA ARG A 197 27.94 2.03 0.33
C ARG A 197 27.37 2.92 -0.78
N ILE A 198 26.17 3.45 -0.59
CA ILE A 198 25.41 4.13 -1.66
C ILE A 198 25.21 5.63 -1.34
N PHE A 199 26.04 6.20 -0.47
CA PHE A 199 25.82 7.51 0.12
C PHE A 199 25.88 8.66 -0.91
N GLN A 200 25.06 9.70 -0.67
CA GLN A 200 24.90 10.97 -1.40
C GLN A 200 24.36 10.93 -2.84
N SER A 201 24.59 9.86 -3.61
CA SER A 201 24.20 9.83 -5.03
C SER A 201 23.18 8.75 -5.40
N SER A 202 22.58 8.09 -4.41
CA SER A 202 21.54 7.11 -4.67
C SER A 202 20.13 7.60 -4.44
N ARG A 203 19.19 6.98 -5.16
CA ARG A 203 17.75 7.21 -5.01
C ARG A 203 17.06 5.90 -4.67
N PRO A 204 16.35 5.81 -3.54
CA PRO A 204 15.42 4.72 -3.30
C PRO A 204 14.34 4.73 -4.38
N LEU A 205 14.09 3.57 -4.98
CA LEU A 205 13.07 3.39 -6.02
C LEU A 205 11.83 2.69 -5.46
N SER A 206 12.04 1.66 -4.64
CA SER A 206 10.97 0.85 -4.04
C SER A 206 11.51 0.15 -2.80
N GLY A 207 10.61 -0.25 -1.90
CA GLY A 207 10.97 -1.08 -0.76
C GLY A 207 9.75 -1.81 -0.20
N LEU A 208 10.01 -2.97 0.39
CA LEU A 208 9.00 -3.84 0.96
C LEU A 208 9.58 -4.78 2.02
N LEU A 209 8.71 -5.41 2.80
CA LEU A 209 9.08 -6.52 3.67
C LEU A 209 8.96 -7.84 2.92
N TYR A 210 10.04 -8.63 2.90
CA TYR A 210 10.05 -9.97 2.31
C TYR A 210 10.77 -10.93 3.26
N ASN A 211 10.10 -12.03 3.61
CA ASN A 211 10.59 -13.02 4.58
C ASN A 211 11.10 -12.37 5.89
N GLY A 212 10.32 -11.44 6.44
CA GLY A 212 10.65 -10.75 7.70
C GLY A 212 11.77 -9.71 7.61
N THR A 213 12.38 -9.53 6.43
CA THR A 213 13.47 -8.57 6.22
C THR A 213 13.01 -7.43 5.32
N PHE A 214 13.31 -6.19 5.70
CA PHE A 214 13.00 -5.03 4.85
C PHE A 214 14.03 -4.93 3.74
N HIS A 215 13.56 -4.96 2.50
CA HIS A 215 14.37 -4.83 1.31
C HIS A 215 14.07 -3.50 0.63
N ALA A 216 15.10 -2.83 0.14
CA ALA A 216 14.95 -1.59 -0.62
C ALA A 216 15.84 -1.61 -1.87
N LEU A 217 15.23 -1.26 -3.00
CA LEU A 217 15.88 -1.13 -4.29
C LEU A 217 16.37 0.32 -4.44
N PHE A 218 17.66 0.47 -4.67
CA PHE A 218 18.31 1.74 -4.91
C PHE A 218 18.82 1.81 -6.34
N TYR A 219 18.79 3.03 -6.88
CA TYR A 219 19.53 3.38 -8.08
C TYR A 219 20.70 4.27 -7.70
N ASP A 220 21.92 3.83 -8.00
CA ASP A 220 23.14 4.62 -7.83
C ASP A 220 23.37 5.48 -9.10
N ILE A 221 23.30 6.80 -8.94
CA ILE A 221 23.43 7.74 -10.06
C ILE A 221 24.88 7.76 -10.58
N VAL A 222 25.88 7.57 -9.72
CA VAL A 222 27.29 7.65 -10.13
C VAL A 222 27.73 6.35 -10.79
N ALA A 223 27.42 5.21 -10.17
CA ALA A 223 27.74 3.90 -10.71
C ALA A 223 26.81 3.47 -11.86
N GLN A 224 25.69 4.18 -12.07
CA GLN A 224 24.68 3.88 -13.08
C GLN A 224 24.16 2.44 -12.98
N ASN A 225 24.02 1.93 -11.75
CA ASN A 225 23.60 0.57 -11.47
C ASN A 225 22.48 0.52 -10.41
N HIS A 226 21.90 -0.67 -10.27
CA HIS A 226 20.85 -0.95 -9.31
C HIS A 226 21.39 -1.86 -8.23
N VAL A 227 21.00 -1.59 -6.99
CA VAL A 227 21.41 -2.38 -5.83
C VAL A 227 20.18 -2.69 -4.98
N LEU A 228 20.00 -3.97 -4.66
CA LEU A 228 19.01 -4.40 -3.69
C LEU A 228 19.69 -4.57 -2.33
N MET A 229 19.23 -3.80 -1.35
CA MET A 229 19.76 -3.85 0.01
C MET A 229 18.73 -4.49 0.93
N ALA A 230 19.20 -5.30 1.87
CA ALA A 230 18.42 -5.89 2.95
C ALA A 230 18.80 -5.23 4.28
N TYR A 231 17.82 -4.82 5.07
CA TYR A 231 18.02 -4.18 6.37
C TYR A 231 17.81 -5.18 7.51
N ASN A 232 18.86 -5.40 8.30
CA ASN A 232 18.79 -6.14 9.54
C ASN A 232 18.29 -5.21 10.66
N MET A 233 17.05 -5.41 11.09
CA MET A 233 16.43 -4.60 12.13
C MET A 233 17.08 -4.76 13.51
N GLY A 234 17.63 -5.94 13.82
CA GLY A 234 18.23 -6.23 15.13
C GLY A 234 19.59 -5.58 15.32
N GLU A 235 20.36 -5.46 14.24
CA GLU A 235 21.72 -4.89 14.25
C GLU A 235 21.78 -3.44 13.74
N ASP A 236 20.69 -2.92 13.18
CA ASP A 236 20.64 -1.62 12.49
C ASP A 236 21.68 -1.49 11.36
N VAL A 237 21.84 -2.55 10.56
CA VAL A 237 22.80 -2.57 9.44
C VAL A 237 22.15 -2.98 8.14
N TRP A 238 22.74 -2.51 7.05
CA TRP A 238 22.34 -2.88 5.69
C TRP A 238 23.34 -3.82 5.05
N ALA A 239 22.83 -4.86 4.40
CA ALA A 239 23.59 -5.80 3.61
C ALA A 239 23.18 -5.72 2.14
N ASP A 240 24.17 -5.76 1.24
CA ASP A 240 23.94 -5.89 -0.19
C ASP A 240 23.55 -7.34 -0.51
N VAL A 241 22.38 -7.53 -1.13
CA VAL A 241 21.85 -8.83 -1.54
C VAL A 241 22.60 -9.37 -2.78
N ARG A 242 23.33 -8.50 -3.48
CA ARG A 242 24.14 -8.81 -4.67
C ARG A 242 23.32 -9.40 -5.82
N VAL A 243 22.14 -8.83 -6.04
CA VAL A 243 21.29 -9.20 -7.17
C VAL A 243 21.89 -8.66 -8.47
N HIS A 244 22.07 -9.53 -9.46
CA HIS A 244 22.43 -9.11 -10.80
C HIS A 244 21.20 -8.66 -11.59
N PHE A 245 21.09 -7.36 -11.85
CA PHE A 245 20.05 -6.79 -12.69
C PHE A 245 20.49 -6.79 -14.16
N PRO A 246 19.78 -7.49 -15.06
CA PRO A 246 20.25 -7.70 -16.43
C PRO A 246 20.21 -6.41 -17.28
N ARG A 247 19.44 -5.40 -16.85
CA ARG A 247 19.18 -4.18 -17.62
C ARG A 247 19.08 -2.98 -16.70
N PHE A 248 19.44 -1.82 -17.24
CA PHE A 248 19.21 -0.53 -16.61
C PHE A 248 17.73 -0.12 -16.72
N PHE A 249 17.14 0.35 -15.62
CA PHE A 249 15.81 0.94 -15.56
C PHE A 249 15.77 2.22 -14.72
N VAL A 250 14.89 3.15 -15.07
CA VAL A 250 14.76 4.45 -14.37
C VAL A 250 13.87 4.41 -13.14
N THR A 251 12.96 3.43 -13.08
CA THR A 251 12.03 3.19 -11.98
C THR A 251 11.77 1.68 -11.93
N GLY A 252 11.42 1.18 -10.76
CA GLY A 252 11.07 -0.22 -10.56
C GLY A 252 10.20 -0.37 -9.33
N GLN A 253 9.18 -1.23 -9.40
CA GLN A 253 8.28 -1.53 -8.29
C GLN A 253 8.52 -2.97 -7.84
N LEU A 254 8.93 -3.14 -6.58
CA LEU A 254 8.99 -4.45 -5.94
C LEU A 254 7.60 -4.82 -5.42
N LEU A 255 7.25 -6.09 -5.50
CA LEU A 255 6.04 -6.65 -4.91
C LEU A 255 6.25 -8.12 -4.51
N VAL A 256 5.48 -8.59 -3.54
CA VAL A 256 5.51 -10.00 -3.09
C VAL A 256 4.19 -10.65 -3.45
N ALA A 257 4.23 -11.67 -4.29
CA ALA A 257 3.06 -12.43 -4.73
C ALA A 257 3.37 -13.92 -4.58
N LYS A 258 2.49 -14.70 -3.93
CA LYS A 258 2.69 -16.14 -3.66
C LYS A 258 4.03 -16.45 -2.99
N SER A 259 4.44 -15.60 -2.03
CA SER A 259 5.72 -15.72 -1.34
C SER A 259 6.95 -15.63 -2.25
N ARG A 260 6.80 -15.08 -3.46
CA ARG A 260 7.90 -14.80 -4.40
C ARG A 260 8.05 -13.29 -4.56
N LEU A 261 9.30 -12.85 -4.71
CA LEU A 261 9.64 -11.44 -4.90
C LEU A 261 9.69 -11.13 -6.40
N TYR A 262 8.90 -10.16 -6.84
CA TYR A 262 8.90 -9.69 -8.20
C TYR A 262 9.38 -8.25 -8.30
N LEU A 263 9.95 -7.93 -9.45
CA LEU A 263 10.34 -6.60 -9.86
C LEU A 263 9.66 -6.26 -11.19
N VAL A 264 8.92 -5.17 -11.19
CA VAL A 264 8.26 -4.62 -12.37
C VAL A 264 8.98 -3.37 -12.82
N THR A 265 9.45 -3.36 -14.07
CA THR A 265 10.27 -2.27 -14.63
C THR A 265 9.81 -1.88 -16.03
N PRO A 266 10.00 -0.63 -16.46
CA PRO A 266 9.85 -0.27 -17.86
C PRO A 266 10.79 -1.05 -18.78
N CYS A 267 10.25 -1.59 -19.87
CA CYS A 267 11.05 -2.03 -21.02
C CYS A 267 11.66 -0.82 -21.72
N LYS A 268 12.94 -0.91 -22.03
CA LYS A 268 13.60 0.01 -22.97
C LYS A 268 14.28 -0.82 -24.05
N GLU A 269 14.05 -0.48 -25.31
CA GLU A 269 14.94 -0.93 -26.39
C GLU A 269 15.46 0.22 -27.26
N THR A 270 16.78 0.13 -27.46
CA THR A 270 17.73 0.86 -28.32
C THR A 270 18.00 2.35 -28.05
N GLY A 271 19.29 2.67 -27.91
CA GLY A 271 19.82 4.03 -27.94
C GLY A 271 20.10 4.68 -26.58
N GLY A 272 21.01 4.10 -25.79
CA GLY A 272 21.95 4.79 -24.88
C GLY A 272 21.46 5.73 -23.74
N GLN A 273 20.25 6.29 -23.79
CA GLN A 273 19.76 7.27 -22.82
C GLN A 273 18.41 6.90 -22.22
N PRO A 274 18.20 7.06 -20.90
CA PRO A 274 16.91 6.80 -20.27
C PRO A 274 15.79 7.59 -20.96
N SER A 275 14.87 6.90 -21.65
CA SER A 275 13.67 7.54 -22.18
C SER A 275 12.78 7.93 -20.99
N ARG A 276 12.22 9.15 -21.02
CA ARG A 276 11.16 9.56 -20.07
C ARG A 276 9.83 8.82 -20.30
N TYR A 277 9.82 7.90 -21.26
CA TYR A 277 8.64 7.20 -21.72
C TYR A 277 8.86 5.70 -21.60
N VAL A 278 7.79 5.01 -21.19
CA VAL A 278 7.67 3.57 -21.12
C VAL A 278 7.11 3.06 -22.45
N LEU A 279 7.78 2.08 -23.04
CA LEU A 279 7.36 1.40 -24.26
C LEU A 279 6.59 0.11 -23.96
N ASN A 280 7.00 -0.59 -22.89
CA ASN A 280 6.29 -1.74 -22.34
C ASN A 280 6.73 -1.96 -20.88
N LEU A 281 6.21 -2.99 -20.20
CA LEU A 281 6.59 -3.37 -18.83
C LEU A 281 7.16 -4.79 -18.79
N ASP A 282 8.24 -4.97 -18.03
CA ASP A 282 8.88 -6.25 -17.74
C ASP A 282 8.52 -6.69 -16.33
N ILE A 283 8.16 -7.97 -16.18
CA ILE A 283 7.97 -8.65 -14.90
C ILE A 283 9.12 -9.63 -14.74
N SER A 284 9.93 -9.43 -13.71
CA SER A 284 11.06 -10.30 -13.37
C SER A 284 10.90 -10.87 -11.97
N GLU A 285 11.33 -12.10 -11.75
CA GLU A 285 11.42 -12.70 -10.43
C GLU A 285 12.81 -12.43 -9.85
N VAL A 286 12.87 -11.97 -8.60
CA VAL A 286 14.11 -11.77 -7.86
C VAL A 286 14.29 -12.92 -6.87
N GLN A 287 15.32 -13.73 -7.09
CA GLN A 287 15.59 -14.93 -6.31
C GLN A 287 16.66 -14.64 -5.26
N ILE A 288 16.26 -14.68 -3.99
CA ILE A 288 17.14 -14.50 -2.82
C ILE A 288 17.24 -15.87 -2.10
N PRO A 289 18.44 -16.38 -1.79
CA PRO A 289 19.75 -15.71 -1.83
C PRO A 289 20.55 -15.92 -3.13
N ALA A 290 19.96 -16.52 -4.17
CA ALA A 290 20.68 -16.82 -5.42
C ALA A 290 21.26 -15.56 -6.11
N GLY A 291 20.72 -14.37 -5.82
CA GLY A 291 21.19 -13.11 -6.39
C GLY A 291 20.83 -12.96 -7.87
N LEU A 292 19.78 -13.63 -8.32
CA LEU A 292 19.33 -13.62 -9.72
C LEU A 292 18.07 -12.78 -9.87
N CYS A 293 18.01 -12.03 -10.97
CA CYS A 293 16.80 -11.36 -11.43
C CYS A 293 16.48 -11.88 -12.83
N THR A 294 15.50 -12.78 -12.92
CA THR A 294 15.14 -13.47 -14.17
C THR A 294 13.82 -12.95 -14.70
N ARG A 295 13.81 -12.52 -15.97
CA ARG A 295 12.59 -12.08 -16.65
C ARG A 295 11.61 -13.25 -16.72
N VAL A 296 10.41 -13.06 -16.17
CA VAL A 296 9.30 -14.03 -16.23
C VAL A 296 8.52 -13.79 -17.51
N THR A 297 8.08 -12.55 -17.73
CA THR A 297 7.36 -12.17 -18.93
C THR A 297 7.51 -10.68 -19.24
N GLU A 298 7.40 -10.33 -20.51
CA GLU A 298 6.99 -8.99 -20.91
C GLU A 298 5.48 -8.88 -20.82
N LEU A 299 4.95 -7.71 -20.47
CA LEU A 299 3.52 -7.49 -20.53
C LEU A 299 3.05 -7.60 -22.00
N PRO A 300 2.05 -8.45 -22.32
CA PRO A 300 1.59 -8.59 -23.69
C PRO A 300 1.13 -7.25 -24.28
N SER A 301 1.43 -6.97 -25.55
CA SER A 301 1.11 -5.68 -26.17
C SER A 301 -0.40 -5.37 -26.16
N SER A 302 -1.26 -6.39 -26.21
CA SER A 302 -2.71 -6.23 -26.06
C SER A 302 -3.09 -5.67 -24.69
N VAL A 303 -2.41 -6.13 -23.63
CA VAL A 303 -2.64 -5.70 -22.24
C VAL A 303 -2.04 -4.31 -22.01
N PHE A 304 -0.84 -4.06 -22.54
CA PHE A 304 -0.25 -2.72 -22.50
C PHE A 304 -1.14 -1.68 -23.20
N ASN A 305 -1.64 -2.00 -24.40
CA ASN A 305 -2.56 -1.14 -25.14
C ASN A 305 -3.90 -0.97 -24.44
N LEU A 306 -4.39 -1.98 -23.71
CA LEU A 306 -5.59 -1.86 -22.88
C LEU A 306 -5.36 -0.85 -21.75
N LEU A 307 -4.21 -0.92 -21.06
CA LEU A 307 -3.89 -0.03 -19.94
C LEU A 307 -3.64 1.42 -20.36
N PHE A 308 -2.97 1.62 -21.49
CA PHE A 308 -2.40 2.93 -21.86
C PHE A 308 -2.88 3.47 -23.22
N GLY A 309 -3.72 2.73 -23.94
CA GLY A 309 -4.09 3.01 -25.32
C GLY A 309 -2.94 2.77 -26.29
N SER A 310 -3.13 3.15 -27.56
CA SER A 310 -2.12 3.00 -28.62
C SER A 310 -0.94 3.98 -28.51
N SER A 311 -0.82 4.72 -27.40
CA SER A 311 0.29 5.65 -27.19
C SER A 311 1.55 4.87 -26.84
N HIS A 312 2.52 4.85 -27.74
CA HIS A 312 3.85 4.28 -27.48
C HIS A 312 4.71 5.13 -26.53
N ARG A 313 4.13 6.09 -25.81
CA ARG A 313 4.85 6.98 -24.89
C ARG A 313 4.03 7.21 -23.62
N VAL A 314 4.27 6.38 -22.62
CA VAL A 314 3.60 6.42 -21.32
C VAL A 314 4.54 7.03 -20.28
N SER A 315 4.05 7.94 -19.43
CA SER A 315 4.86 8.54 -18.37
C SER A 315 5.12 7.54 -17.22
N LEU A 316 6.24 7.69 -16.52
CA LEU A 316 6.69 6.77 -15.45
C LEU A 316 5.77 6.74 -14.22
N ASP A 317 4.89 7.72 -14.08
CA ASP A 317 3.90 7.88 -13.01
C ASP A 317 2.47 7.50 -13.44
N SER A 318 2.33 6.89 -14.63
CA SER A 318 1.02 6.60 -15.23
C SER A 318 0.42 5.26 -14.81
N TRP A 319 1.07 4.49 -13.94
CA TRP A 319 0.51 3.23 -13.42
C TRP A 319 0.98 2.95 -12.00
N VAL A 320 0.25 2.04 -11.36
CA VAL A 320 0.65 1.38 -10.13
C VAL A 320 0.51 -0.13 -10.32
N THR A 321 1.43 -0.88 -9.75
CA THR A 321 1.38 -2.34 -9.66
C THR A 321 1.14 -2.73 -8.21
N MET A 322 0.26 -3.70 -8.01
CA MET A 322 -0.11 -4.19 -6.69
C MET A 322 -0.45 -5.67 -6.77
N VAL A 323 -0.79 -6.25 -5.62
CA VAL A 323 -1.19 -7.65 -5.53
C VAL A 323 -2.68 -7.73 -5.21
N PHE A 324 -3.42 -8.41 -6.07
CA PHE A 324 -4.81 -8.79 -5.84
C PHE A 324 -4.84 -10.31 -5.77
N ASP A 325 -5.21 -10.88 -4.61
CA ASP A 325 -5.37 -12.34 -4.50
C ASP A 325 -4.13 -13.16 -4.83
N GLN A 326 -2.97 -12.69 -4.37
CA GLN A 326 -1.67 -13.27 -4.70
C GLN A 326 -1.30 -13.17 -6.18
N SER A 327 -2.10 -12.53 -7.02
CA SER A 327 -1.83 -12.25 -8.43
C SER A 327 -1.39 -10.80 -8.65
N ILE A 328 -0.61 -10.57 -9.70
CA ILE A 328 -0.16 -9.23 -10.08
C ILE A 328 -1.32 -8.47 -10.73
N CYS A 329 -1.56 -7.24 -10.26
CA CYS A 329 -2.58 -6.35 -10.76
C CYS A 329 -1.96 -5.00 -11.16
N PHE A 330 -2.40 -4.46 -12.30
CA PHE A 330 -2.05 -3.14 -12.78
C PHE A 330 -3.27 -2.24 -12.81
N VAL A 331 -3.09 -0.99 -12.39
CA VAL A 331 -4.06 0.08 -12.63
C VAL A 331 -3.34 1.26 -13.27
N SER A 332 -3.86 1.75 -14.40
CA SER A 332 -3.34 2.92 -15.08
C SER A 332 -4.00 4.21 -14.59
N TYR A 333 -3.35 5.34 -14.83
CA TYR A 333 -3.84 6.67 -14.47
C TYR A 333 -5.16 7.05 -15.17
N VAL A 334 -5.46 6.41 -16.31
CA VAL A 334 -6.74 6.56 -17.02
C VAL A 334 -7.84 5.64 -16.49
N GLY A 335 -7.55 4.85 -15.45
CA GLY A 335 -8.56 4.03 -14.79
C GLY A 335 -8.74 2.62 -15.34
N GLN A 336 -7.90 2.21 -16.29
CA GLN A 336 -7.91 0.85 -16.80
C GLN A 336 -7.20 -0.06 -15.81
N ALA A 337 -7.76 -1.24 -15.58
CA ALA A 337 -7.25 -2.18 -14.60
C ALA A 337 -7.22 -3.60 -15.18
N VAL A 338 -6.16 -4.34 -14.88
CA VAL A 338 -5.99 -5.73 -15.29
C VAL A 338 -5.38 -6.54 -14.15
N VAL A 339 -5.72 -7.81 -14.06
CA VAL A 339 -5.12 -8.77 -13.14
C VAL A 339 -4.65 -9.98 -13.92
N HIS A 340 -3.53 -10.58 -13.52
CA HIS A 340 -3.07 -11.85 -14.05
C HIS A 340 -3.85 -13.00 -13.40
N ASP A 341 -4.68 -13.68 -14.19
CA ASP A 341 -5.23 -14.98 -13.83
C ASP A 341 -4.15 -16.03 -14.03
N GLU A 342 -3.61 -16.52 -12.91
CA GLU A 342 -2.56 -17.53 -12.92
C GLU A 342 -3.05 -18.93 -13.30
N VAL A 343 -4.34 -19.24 -13.14
CA VAL A 343 -4.90 -20.56 -13.51
C VAL A 343 -5.02 -20.65 -15.02
N ALA A 344 -5.50 -19.59 -15.65
CA ALA A 344 -5.59 -19.49 -17.09
C ALA A 344 -4.27 -19.07 -17.76
N ASP A 345 -3.31 -18.57 -16.97
CA ASP A 345 -2.12 -17.85 -17.42
C ASP A 345 -2.45 -16.72 -18.41
N GLN A 346 -3.46 -15.92 -18.06
CA GLN A 346 -4.00 -14.86 -18.91
C GLN A 346 -4.25 -13.57 -18.13
N TRP A 347 -4.14 -12.45 -18.82
CA TRP A 347 -4.50 -11.15 -18.25
C TRP A 347 -5.99 -10.90 -18.41
N GLN A 348 -6.69 -10.73 -17.30
CA GLN A 348 -8.12 -10.44 -17.26
C GLN A 348 -8.36 -8.96 -17.00
N PRO A 349 -9.15 -8.28 -17.85
CA PRO A 349 -9.57 -6.92 -17.59
C PRO A 349 -10.53 -6.86 -16.41
N MET A 350 -10.29 -5.89 -15.52
CA MET A 350 -11.24 -5.51 -14.49
C MET A 350 -12.15 -4.39 -15.00
N VAL A 351 -13.31 -4.18 -14.39
CA VAL A 351 -14.15 -3.03 -14.73
C VAL A 351 -13.35 -1.74 -14.53
N PRO A 352 -13.29 -0.84 -15.54
CA PRO A 352 -12.55 0.41 -15.40
C PRO A 352 -13.10 1.31 -14.30
N TYR A 353 -12.22 2.02 -13.60
CA TYR A 353 -12.61 3.01 -12.60
C TYR A 353 -12.26 4.42 -13.07
N SER A 354 -13.20 5.36 -13.04
CA SER A 354 -12.87 6.75 -13.37
C SER A 354 -12.05 7.39 -12.24
N ILE A 355 -10.73 7.38 -12.41
CA ILE A 355 -9.80 8.02 -11.48
C ILE A 355 -9.92 9.54 -11.68
N GLY A 356 -10.31 10.26 -10.63
CA GLY A 356 -10.40 11.72 -10.66
C GLY A 356 -9.07 12.36 -11.07
N LYS A 357 -9.10 13.40 -11.92
CA LYS A 357 -7.87 14.02 -12.46
C LYS A 357 -7.12 14.84 -11.40
N GLY A 358 -5.79 14.89 -11.47
CA GLY A 358 -4.99 15.96 -10.86
C GLY A 358 -4.12 15.61 -9.65
N GLY A 359 -3.83 14.34 -9.38
CA GLY A 359 -2.88 13.93 -8.35
C GLY A 359 -1.86 12.89 -8.84
N GLN A 360 -1.13 12.30 -7.90
CA GLN A 360 -0.28 11.13 -8.15
C GLN A 360 -1.08 9.86 -7.88
N LEU A 361 -1.04 8.90 -8.80
CA LEU A 361 -1.68 7.60 -8.61
C LEU A 361 -0.95 6.83 -7.52
N PHE A 362 -1.72 6.39 -6.52
CA PHE A 362 -1.29 5.47 -5.49
C PHE A 362 -2.25 4.29 -5.46
N GLY A 363 -1.70 3.11 -5.21
CA GLY A 363 -2.50 1.91 -5.00
C GLY A 363 -1.73 0.90 -4.18
N SER A 364 -2.48 0.05 -3.51
CA SER A 364 -1.95 -1.00 -2.64
C SER A 364 -2.94 -2.15 -2.55
N SER A 365 -2.44 -3.31 -2.14
CA SER A 365 -3.29 -4.35 -1.57
C SER A 365 -3.98 -3.80 -0.33
N PHE A 366 -5.23 -4.19 -0.12
CA PHE A 366 -6.07 -3.68 0.97
C PHE A 366 -7.01 -4.75 1.46
N THR A 367 -7.54 -4.57 2.66
CA THR A 367 -8.56 -5.41 3.25
C THR A 367 -9.61 -4.51 3.84
N ILE A 368 -10.88 -4.89 3.73
CA ILE A 368 -11.97 -4.15 4.36
C ILE A 368 -12.21 -4.79 5.73
N ASP A 369 -11.84 -4.10 6.81
CA ASP A 369 -12.10 -4.55 8.17
C ASP A 369 -12.47 -3.35 9.05
N VAL A 370 -13.73 -3.28 9.43
CA VAL A 370 -14.24 -2.25 10.35
C VAL A 370 -13.73 -2.43 11.79
N CYS A 371 -13.27 -3.64 12.15
CA CYS A 371 -12.78 -3.99 13.48
C CYS A 371 -11.29 -3.66 13.65
N MET A 372 -10.58 -3.31 12.57
CA MET A 372 -9.16 -2.97 12.62
C MET A 372 -8.94 -1.68 13.42
N PRO A 373 -8.20 -1.72 14.55
CA PRO A 373 -7.90 -0.57 15.37
C PRO A 373 -6.86 0.32 14.68
N VAL A 374 -6.84 1.59 15.10
CA VAL A 374 -5.95 2.63 14.57
C VAL A 374 -4.87 2.96 15.58
#